data_AF-A0A354GU55-F1
#
_entry.id   AF-A0A354GU55-F1
#
_cell.length_a   1.000
_cell.length_b   1.000
_cell.length_c   1.000
_cell.angle_alpha   90.00
_cell.angle_beta   90.00
_cell.angle_gamma   90.00
#
_symmetry.space_group_name_H-M   'P 1'
#
loop_
_entity.id
_entity.type
_entity.pdbx_description
1 polymer ?
#
loop_
_entity_poly.entity_id
_entity_poly.type
_entity_poly.pdbx_seq_one_letter_code
_entity_poly.pdbx_strand_id
1 'polypeptide(L)' 'MKTLEFEAPLNPDQTLTVPPGVADQVPPGRTVRVLLMVADSDEEKGWNQLTAAEFFKGYAESDAIYDELPSG' A
#
# COMPACT_ATOMS: atom_id res chain seq x y z
N MET A 1 -10.68 -13.15 -17.67
CA MET A 1 -9.27 -12.75 -17.50
C MET A 1 -8.85 -13.13 -16.10
N LYS A 2 -7.65 -13.70 -15.89
CA LYS A 2 -7.13 -14.07 -14.58
C LYS A 2 -6.03 -13.08 -14.21
N THR A 3 -6.12 -12.48 -13.02
CA THR A 3 -5.10 -11.58 -12.49
C THR A 3 -4.29 -12.34 -11.45
N LEU A 4 -2.97 -12.20 -11.52
CA LEU A 4 -2.03 -12.77 -10.55
C LEU A 4 -1.26 -11.60 -9.95
N GLU A 5 -1.29 -11.49 -8.63
CA GLU A 5 -0.59 -10.46 -7.87
C GLU A 5 0.54 -11.09 -7.06
N PHE A 6 1.69 -10.45 -7.08
CA PHE A 6 2.86 -10.84 -6.30
C PHE A 6 3.73 -9.62 -6.05
N GLU A 7 4.43 -9.62 -4.92
CA GLU A 7 5.47 -8.64 -4.62
C GLU A 7 6.82 -9.19 -5.03
N ALA A 8 7.61 -8.39 -5.74
CA ALA A 8 8.98 -8.72 -6.07
C ALA A 8 9.82 -7.44 -6.15
N PRO A 9 11.06 -7.44 -5.64
CA PRO A 9 11.97 -6.34 -5.87
C PRO A 9 12.34 -6.26 -7.35
N LEU A 10 12.61 -5.05 -7.83
CA LEU A 10 13.23 -4.88 -9.13
C LEU A 10 14.68 -5.36 -9.06
N ASN A 11 15.09 -6.18 -10.01
CA ASN A 11 16.47 -6.64 -10.10
C ASN A 11 17.42 -5.45 -10.39
N PRO A 12 18.73 -5.57 -10.10
CA PRO A 12 19.70 -4.49 -10.37
C PRO A 12 19.78 -4.06 -11.85
N ASP A 13 19.41 -4.95 -12.76
CA ASP A 13 19.35 -4.70 -14.21
C ASP A 13 18.00 -4.12 -14.68
N GLN A 14 17.16 -3.68 -13.74
CA GLN A 14 15.82 -3.15 -13.97
C GLN A 14 14.83 -4.16 -14.56
N THR A 15 15.04 -5.45 -14.34
CA THR A 15 14.09 -6.50 -14.73
C THR A 15 13.22 -6.96 -13.56
N LEU A 16 12.06 -7.55 -13.87
CA LEU A 16 11.17 -8.19 -12.90
C LEU A 16 11.21 -9.71 -13.09
N THR A 17 11.51 -10.45 -12.02
CA THR A 17 11.47 -11.92 -12.04
C THR A 17 10.10 -12.41 -11.58
N VAL A 18 9.43 -13.21 -12.40
CA VAL A 18 8.17 -13.86 -12.02
C VAL A 18 8.48 -15.05 -11.09
N PRO A 19 7.91 -15.11 -9.87
CA PRO A 19 8.12 -16.23 -8.96
C PRO A 19 7.68 -17.57 -9.57
N PRO A 20 8.35 -18.70 -9.28
CA PRO A 20 8.03 -20.00 -9.89
C PRO A 20 6.54 -20.40 -9.79
N GLY A 21 5.93 -20.23 -8.60
CA GLY A 21 4.52 -20.56 -8.41
C GLY A 21 3.54 -19.68 -9.19
N VAL A 22 3.96 -18.49 -9.62
CA VAL A 22 3.18 -17.62 -10.53
C VAL A 22 3.46 -18.00 -11.98
N ALA A 23 4.73 -18.29 -12.32
CA ALA A 23 5.14 -18.69 -13.67
C ALA A 23 4.43 -19.98 -14.13
N ASP A 24 4.26 -20.96 -13.24
CA ASP A 24 3.55 -22.22 -13.53
C ASP A 24 2.07 -22.00 -13.92
N GLN A 25 1.49 -20.87 -13.54
CA GLN A 25 0.11 -20.50 -13.85
C GLN A 25 -0.02 -19.69 -15.14
N VAL A 26 1.09 -19.29 -15.76
CA VAL A 26 1.12 -18.49 -16.99
C VAL A 26 1.56 -19.38 -18.15
N PRO A 27 0.70 -19.62 -19.16
CA PRO A 27 1.08 -20.41 -20.31
C PRO A 27 2.27 -19.79 -21.05
N PRO A 28 3.28 -20.58 -21.45
CA PRO A 28 4.48 -20.07 -22.11
C PRO A 28 4.13 -19.39 -23.45
N GLY A 29 4.89 -18.34 -23.79
CA GLY A 29 4.74 -17.60 -25.05
C GLY A 29 3.52 -16.66 -25.13
N ARG A 30 2.78 -16.47 -24.03
CA ARG A 30 1.68 -15.50 -23.97
C ARG A 30 2.17 -14.11 -23.56
N THR A 31 1.74 -13.08 -24.28
CA THR A 31 1.89 -11.70 -23.82
C THR A 31 1.01 -11.47 -22.59
N VAL A 32 1.60 -10.89 -21.55
CA VAL A 32 0.91 -10.51 -20.31
C VAL A 32 0.87 -9.00 -20.15
N ARG A 33 -0.16 -8.50 -19.45
CA ARG A 33 -0.24 -7.10 -19.02
C ARG A 33 0.34 -7.00 -17.61
N VAL A 34 1.31 -6.12 -17.41
CA VAL A 34 1.95 -5.88 -16.11
C VAL A 34 1.44 -4.55 -15.53
N LEU A 35 1.12 -4.54 -14.24
CA LEU A 35 0.85 -3.33 -13.47
C LEU A 35 1.92 -3.24 -12.38
N LEU A 36 2.68 -2.15 -12.36
CA LEU A 36 3.70 -1.91 -11.34
C LEU A 36 3.19 -0.85 -10.38
N MET A 37 3.20 -1.17 -9.09
CA MET A 37 2.96 -0.22 -8.01
C MET A 37 4.28 -0.01 -7.30
N VAL A 38 4.73 1.23 -7.24
CA VAL A 38 5.94 1.63 -6.50
C VAL A 38 5.45 2.32 -5.25
N ALA A 39 5.86 1.84 -4.08
CA ALA A 39 5.54 2.51 -2.83
C ALA A 39 6.28 3.84 -2.77
N ASP A 40 5.55 4.95 -2.73
CA ASP A 40 6.13 6.25 -2.43
C ASP A 40 6.40 6.32 -0.93
N SER A 41 7.66 6.09 -0.55
CA SER A 41 8.10 6.11 0.85
C SER A 41 7.89 7.46 1.55
N ASP A 42 7.73 8.53 0.76
CA ASP A 42 7.56 9.90 1.24
C ASP A 42 6.09 10.34 1.27
N GLU A 43 5.24 9.76 0.43
CA GLU A 43 3.83 10.14 0.36
C GLU A 43 3.07 9.64 1.60
N GLU A 44 3.30 8.39 2.04
CA GLU A 44 2.71 7.86 3.27
C GLU A 44 3.09 8.69 4.50
N LYS A 45 4.34 9.16 4.59
CA LYS A 45 4.77 10.04 5.68
C LYS A 45 4.10 11.40 5.60
N GLY A 46 3.98 11.97 4.39
CA GLY A 46 3.26 13.22 4.16
C GLY A 46 1.78 13.12 4.54
N TRP A 47 1.11 12.03 4.13
CA TRP A 47 -0.28 11.76 4.47
C TRP A 47 -0.49 11.54 5.98
N ASN A 48 0.38 10.77 6.64
CA ASN A 48 0.31 10.57 8.09
C ASN A 48 0.49 11.87 8.87
N GLN A 49 1.46 12.70 8.47
CA GLN A 49 1.71 14.00 9.10
C GLN A 49 0.54 14.98 8.87
N LEU A 50 0.03 15.07 7.65
CA LEU A 50 -1.09 15.94 7.31
C LEU A 50 -2.36 15.50 8.04
N THR A 51 -2.64 14.19 8.07
CA THR A 51 -3.80 13.63 8.77
C THR A 51 -3.72 13.94 10.25
N ALA A 52 -2.58 13.69 10.91
CA ALA A 52 -2.42 14.04 12.32
C ALA A 52 -2.62 15.54 12.56
N ALA A 53 -2.01 16.40 11.75
CA ALA A 53 -2.11 17.84 11.91
C ALA A 53 -3.53 18.38 11.74
N GLU A 54 -4.28 17.90 10.73
CA GLU A 54 -5.65 18.36 10.46
C GLU A 54 -6.68 17.70 11.39
N PHE A 55 -6.47 16.45 11.80
CA PHE A 55 -7.36 15.75 12.73
C PHE A 55 -7.43 16.47 14.09
N PHE A 56 -6.29 16.91 14.64
CA PHE A 56 -6.27 17.64 15.90
C PHE A 56 -6.73 19.10 15.79
N LYS A 57 -6.66 19.73 14.62
CA LYS A 57 -7.15 21.12 14.42
C LYS A 57 -8.67 21.23 14.53
N GLY A 58 -9.39 20.19 14.13
CA GLY A 58 -10.86 20.15 14.23
C GLY A 58 -11.37 19.71 15.60
N TYR A 59 -10.47 19.22 16.47
CA TYR A 59 -10.83 18.68 17.77
C TYR A 59 -10.97 19.81 18.80
N ALA A 60 -12.21 20.11 19.19
CA ALA A 60 -12.47 21.07 20.27
C ALA A 60 -12.47 20.34 21.62
N GLU A 61 -12.12 21.05 22.70
CA GLU A 61 -12.18 20.50 24.07
C GLU A 61 -13.62 20.04 24.44
N SER A 62 -14.64 20.61 23.81
CA SER A 62 -16.04 20.18 23.93
C SER A 62 -16.32 18.79 23.36
N ASP A 63 -15.44 18.27 22.52
CA ASP A 63 -15.63 16.99 21.82
C ASP A 63 -15.01 15.82 22.61
N ALA A 64 -14.29 16.12 23.71
CA ALA A 64 -13.64 15.16 24.60
C ALA A 64 -14.58 14.44 25.59
N ILE A 65 -15.90 14.53 25.38
CA ILE A 65 -16.93 13.96 26.28
C ILE A 65 -16.77 12.43 26.44
N TYR A 66 -16.18 11.76 25.45
CA TYR A 66 -15.93 10.31 25.49
C TYR A 66 -14.51 9.94 25.95
N ASP A 67 -13.59 10.89 26.06
CA ASP A 67 -12.20 10.64 26.44
C ASP A 67 -12.04 10.35 27.95
N GLU A 68 -12.99 10.84 28.76
CA GLU A 68 -13.02 10.63 30.21
C GLU A 68 -13.79 9.37 30.63
N LEU A 69 -14.44 8.67 29.68
CA LEU A 69 -15.16 7.45 30.00
C LEU A 69 -14.15 6.29 30.11
N PRO A 70 -14.13 5.55 31.24
CA PRO A 70 -13.30 4.38 31.34
C PRO A 70 -13.75 3.37 30.27
N SER A 71 -12.79 2.91 29.47
CA SER A 71 -12.97 1.72 28.64
C SER A 71 -13.25 0.55 29.57
N GLY A 72 -14.52 0.12 29.59
CA GLY A 72 -14.95 -1.07 30.33
C GLY A 72 -14.28 -2.34 29.84
#